data_AF-A0A4P9XYD8-F1
#
_entry.id   AF-A0A4P9XYD8-F1
#
_cell.length_a   1.000
_cell.length_b   1.000
_cell.length_c   1.000
_cell.angle_alpha   90.00
_cell.angle_beta   90.00
_cell.angle_gamma   90.00
#
_symmetry.space_group_name_H-M   'P 1'
#
loop_
_entity.id
_entity.type
_entity.pdbx_description
1 polymer ?
#
loop_
_entity_poly.entity_id
_entity_poly.type
_entity_poly.pdbx_seq_one_letter_code
_entity_poly.pdbx_strand_id
1 'polypeptide(L)'
;ELETNLESIAQQLLELGITLHDLQPESTDVVQSKLETLTRTMQTTYKSSEALETLIPLELLDYLEEQGGNPEAYIRDYMDHLAAENQFARGKIQAYRSFSGVLQRQLAHAYP
;
A
#
# COMPACT_ATOMS: atom_id res chain seq x y z
N GLU A 1 -13.31 12.06 -1.54
CA GLU A 1 -13.17 13.10 -0.49
C GLU A 1 -11.75 13.15 0.07
N LEU A 2 -11.22 12.06 0.65
CA LEU A 2 -9.85 12.08 1.20
C LEU A 2 -8.78 12.46 0.16
N GLU A 3 -8.81 11.82 -1.02
CA GLU A 3 -7.90 12.13 -2.13
C GLU A 3 -7.97 13.60 -2.53
N THR A 4 -9.17 14.13 -2.75
CA THR A 4 -9.40 15.54 -3.06
C THR A 4 -8.86 16.47 -1.97
N ASN A 5 -9.00 16.10 -0.69
CA ASN A 5 -8.46 16.88 0.42
C ASN A 5 -6.93 16.83 0.47
N LEU A 6 -6.31 15.69 0.13
CA LEU A 6 -4.85 15.56 0.03
C LEU A 6 -4.28 16.39 -1.13
N GLU A 7 -4.93 16.36 -2.30
CA GLU A 7 -4.59 17.23 -3.42
C GLU A 7 -4.70 18.70 -3.04
N SER A 8 -5.79 19.07 -2.35
CA SER A 8 -5.99 20.43 -1.85
C SER A 8 -4.90 20.86 -0.87
N ILE A 9 -4.46 19.98 0.03
CA ILE A 9 -3.34 20.24 0.95
C ILE A 9 -2.04 20.46 0.17
N ALA A 10 -1.73 19.61 -0.81
CA ALA A 10 -0.53 19.75 -1.63
C ALA A 10 -0.53 21.09 -2.39
N GLN A 11 -1.67 21.49 -2.94
CA GLN A 11 -1.82 22.78 -3.61
C GLN A 11 -1.71 23.97 -2.64
N GLN A 12 -2.33 23.89 -1.45
CA GLN A 12 -2.22 24.93 -0.42
C GLN A 12 -0.78 25.10 0.06
N LEU A 13 -0.01 24.01 0.21
CA LEU A 13 1.41 24.06 0.54
C LEU A 13 2.24 24.73 -0.56
N LEU A 14 1.96 24.42 -1.83
CA LEU A 14 2.62 25.06 -2.97
C LEU A 14 2.34 26.57 -3.00
N GLU A 15 1.07 26.96 -2.90
CA GLU A 15 0.66 28.36 -2.90
C GLU A 15 1.25 29.14 -1.72
N LEU A 16 1.32 28.51 -0.54
CA LEU A 16 1.96 29.10 0.64
C LEU A 16 3.45 29.29 0.42
N GLY A 17 4.14 28.31 -0.18
CA GLY A 17 5.55 28.42 -0.55
C GLY A 17 5.82 29.58 -1.51
N ILE A 18 4.96 29.76 -2.52
CA ILE A 18 5.04 30.91 -3.45
C ILE A 18 4.81 32.23 -2.71
N THR A 19 3.78 32.30 -1.85
CA THR A 19 3.44 33.51 -1.10
C THR A 19 4.54 33.92 -0.12
N LEU A 20 5.22 32.95 0.50
CA LEU A 20 6.34 33.19 1.40
C LEU A 20 7.61 33.62 0.66
N HIS A 21 7.80 33.17 -0.59
CA HIS A 21 8.93 33.58 -1.42
C HIS A 21 8.86 35.08 -1.76
N ASP A 22 7.67 35.57 -2.09
CA ASP A 22 7.41 36.98 -2.46
C ASP A 22 6.77 37.78 -1.31
N LEU A 23 7.24 37.57 -0.08
CA LEU A 23 6.62 38.17 1.10
C LEU A 23 6.81 39.70 1.13
N GLN A 24 5.70 40.43 1.06
CA GLN A 24 5.66 41.87 1.34
C GLN A 24 5.05 42.13 2.73
N PRO A 25 5.38 43.25 3.41
CA PRO A 25 4.87 43.53 4.76
C PRO A 25 3.33 43.56 4.83
N GLU A 26 2.69 43.97 3.75
CA GLU A 26 1.23 44.00 3.56
C GLU A 26 0.59 42.63 3.26
N SER A 27 1.39 41.60 3.01
CA SER A 27 0.93 40.24 2.70
C SER A 27 0.76 39.35 3.94
N THR A 28 1.16 39.83 5.12
CA THR A 28 1.22 39.03 6.36
C THR A 28 -0.14 38.43 6.73
N ASP A 29 -1.22 39.20 6.59
CA ASP A 29 -2.59 38.74 6.87
C ASP A 29 -3.04 37.62 5.91
N VAL A 30 -2.58 37.67 4.65
CA VAL A 30 -2.89 36.65 3.63
C VAL A 30 -2.19 35.33 3.97
N VAL A 31 -0.94 35.40 4.43
CA VAL A 31 -0.19 34.21 4.89
C VAL A 31 -0.85 33.58 6.10
N GLN A 32 -1.29 34.38 7.08
CA GLN A 32 -2.00 33.88 8.25
C GLN A 32 -3.30 33.17 7.85
N SER A 33 -4.10 33.78 6.97
CA SER A 33 -5.34 33.17 6.46
C SER A 33 -5.10 31.85 5.72
N LYS A 34 -4.04 31.78 4.90
CA LYS A 34 -3.63 30.54 4.21
C LYS A 34 -3.19 29.44 5.20
N LEU A 35 -2.44 29.78 6.24
CA LEU A 35 -2.03 28.85 7.29
C LEU A 35 -3.23 28.31 8.10
N GLU A 36 -4.18 29.16 8.44
CA GLU A 36 -5.42 28.76 9.12
C GLU A 36 -6.25 27.81 8.24
N THR A 37 -6.35 28.13 6.94
CA THR A 37 -7.03 27.28 5.96
C THR A 37 -6.34 25.92 5.83
N LEU A 38 -5.01 25.89 5.68
CA LEU A 38 -4.23 24.66 5.62
C LEU A 38 -4.43 23.79 6.86
N THR A 39 -4.33 24.40 8.04
CA THR A 39 -4.54 23.71 9.32
C THR A 39 -5.93 23.08 9.39
N ARG A 40 -6.96 23.81 8.95
CA ARG A 40 -8.34 23.32 8.93
C ARG A 40 -8.52 22.17 7.93
N THR A 41 -7.91 22.26 6.75
CA THR A 41 -7.94 21.19 5.74
C THR A 41 -7.27 19.94 6.29
N MET A 42 -6.06 20.05 6.87
CA MET A 42 -5.34 18.92 7.48
C MET A 42 -6.14 18.25 8.61
N GLN A 43 -6.77 19.02 9.49
CA GLN A 43 -7.62 18.47 10.55
C GLN A 43 -8.84 17.73 10.00
N THR A 44 -9.45 18.25 8.93
CA THR A 44 -10.60 17.61 8.29
C THR A 44 -10.17 16.32 7.60
N THR A 45 -9.07 16.34 6.86
CA THR A 45 -8.45 15.16 6.23
C THR A 45 -8.14 14.07 7.25
N TYR A 46 -7.55 14.44 8.39
CA TYR A 46 -7.25 13.49 9.47
C TYR A 46 -8.52 12.80 9.99
N LYS A 47 -9.57 13.56 10.29
CA LYS A 47 -10.87 12.98 10.72
C LYS A 47 -11.51 12.10 9.65
N SER A 48 -11.41 12.48 8.37
CA SER A 48 -11.89 11.64 7.26
C SER A 48 -11.08 10.35 7.13
N SER A 49 -9.80 10.35 7.50
CA SER A 49 -8.95 9.16 7.46
C SER A 49 -9.30 8.14 8.56
N GLU A 50 -9.81 8.56 9.71
CA GLU A 50 -10.28 7.66 10.77
C GLU A 50 -11.47 6.79 10.33
N ALA A 51 -12.23 7.22 9.31
CA ALA A 51 -13.32 6.45 8.73
C ALA A 51 -12.84 5.36 7.75
N LEU A 52 -11.54 5.29 7.43
CA LEU A 52 -11.00 4.26 6.57
C LEU A 52 -10.65 3.01 7.38
N GLU A 53 -11.28 1.89 7.02
CA GLU A 53 -10.96 0.56 7.58
C GLU A 53 -9.95 -0.21 6.72
N THR A 54 -9.31 0.45 5.75
CA THR A 54 -8.37 -0.19 4.83
C THR A 54 -7.05 -0.49 5.53
N LEU A 55 -6.65 -1.77 5.52
CA LEU A 55 -5.34 -2.21 5.99
C LEU A 55 -4.33 -2.16 4.83
N ILE A 56 -3.17 -1.55 5.10
CA ILE A 56 -2.06 -1.46 4.15
C ILE A 56 -0.92 -2.33 4.69
N PRO A 57 -0.37 -3.29 3.91
CA PRO A 57 0.79 -4.06 4.32
C PRO A 57 2.00 -3.17 4.60
N LEU A 58 2.74 -3.43 5.67
CA LEU A 58 3.94 -2.66 6.02
C LEU A 58 5.03 -2.79 4.94
N GLU A 59 5.13 -3.96 4.33
CA GLU A 59 6.10 -4.22 3.27
C GLU A 59 5.85 -3.32 2.03
N LEU A 60 4.59 -2.95 1.79
CA LEU A 60 4.23 -2.01 0.73
C LEU A 60 4.65 -0.57 1.09
N LEU A 61 4.59 -0.19 2.37
CA LEU A 61 5.08 1.10 2.86
C LEU A 61 6.60 1.21 2.70
N ASP A 62 7.34 0.19 3.13
CA ASP A 62 8.81 0.14 2.98
C ASP A 62 9.21 0.26 1.50
N TYR A 63 8.49 -0.43 0.61
CA TYR A 63 8.70 -0.35 -0.83
C TYR A 63 8.49 1.06 -1.40
N LEU A 64 7.49 1.80 -0.88
CA LEU A 64 7.21 3.17 -1.32
C LEU A 64 8.24 4.17 -0.81
N GLU A 65 8.63 4.06 0.46
CA GLU A 65 9.54 5.01 1.11
C GLU A 65 10.99 4.88 0.60
N GLU A 66 11.50 3.66 0.45
CA GLU A 66 12.89 3.45 0.06
C GLU A 66 13.13 3.53 -1.45
N GLN A 67 12.17 3.06 -2.26
CA GLN A 67 12.38 2.89 -3.70
C GLN A 67 11.59 3.88 -4.57
N GLY A 68 10.63 4.61 -4.00
CA GLY A 68 9.70 5.43 -4.77
C GLY A 68 8.95 4.61 -5.84
N GLY A 69 8.81 3.30 -5.60
CA GLY A 69 8.32 2.34 -6.58
C GLY A 69 6.81 2.44 -6.79
N ASN A 70 6.32 1.84 -7.88
CA ASN A 70 4.88 1.80 -8.16
C ASN A 70 4.20 0.71 -7.29
N PRO A 71 3.22 1.05 -6.41
CA PRO A 71 2.48 0.06 -5.63
C PRO A 71 1.90 -1.09 -6.45
N GLU A 72 1.43 -0.81 -7.67
CA GLU A 72 0.85 -1.82 -8.55
C GLU A 72 1.89 -2.83 -9.03
N ALA A 73 3.14 -2.42 -9.20
CA ALA A 73 4.23 -3.30 -9.56
C ALA A 73 4.54 -4.27 -8.40
N TYR A 74 4.61 -3.76 -7.16
CA TYR A 74 4.78 -4.59 -5.97
C TYR A 74 3.66 -5.63 -5.84
N ILE A 75 2.40 -5.21 -5.98
CA ILE A 75 1.25 -6.12 -5.88
C ILE A 75 1.32 -7.19 -6.96
N ARG A 76 1.71 -6.83 -8.19
CA ARG A 76 1.87 -7.79 -9.29
C ARG A 76 2.92 -8.84 -8.95
N ASP A 77 4.11 -8.42 -8.54
CA ASP A 77 5.21 -9.33 -8.20
C ASP A 77 4.82 -10.26 -7.04
N TYR A 78 4.10 -9.71 -6.05
CA TYR A 78 3.57 -10.49 -4.93
C TYR A 78 2.55 -11.55 -5.38
N MET A 79 1.63 -11.20 -6.29
CA MET A 79 0.65 -12.14 -6.83
C MET A 79 1.32 -13.23 -7.68
N ASP A 80 2.33 -12.88 -8.47
CA ASP A 80 3.12 -13.84 -9.25
C ASP A 80 3.87 -14.82 -8.34
N HIS A 81 4.44 -14.31 -7.24
CA HIS A 81 5.07 -15.15 -6.22
C HIS A 81 4.06 -16.11 -5.56
N LEU A 82 2.90 -15.61 -5.13
CA LEU A 82 1.85 -16.45 -4.56
C LEU A 82 1.35 -17.53 -5.51
N ALA A 83 1.22 -17.22 -6.80
CA ALA A 83 0.83 -18.19 -7.81
C ALA A 83 1.88 -19.30 -7.95
N ALA A 84 3.17 -18.96 -7.96
CA ALA A 84 4.26 -19.92 -8.02
C ALA A 84 4.29 -20.82 -6.76
N GLU A 85 4.14 -20.24 -5.58
CA GLU A 85 4.08 -21.00 -4.32
C GLU A 85 2.87 -21.95 -4.27
N ASN A 86 1.71 -21.49 -4.74
CA ASN A 86 0.51 -22.32 -4.81
C ASN A 86 0.72 -23.53 -5.73
N GLN A 87 1.27 -23.31 -6.93
CA GLN A 87 1.58 -24.38 -7.87
C GLN A 87 2.59 -25.36 -7.28
N PHE A 88 3.63 -24.86 -6.61
CA PHE A 88 4.64 -25.68 -5.98
C PHE A 88 4.07 -26.54 -4.84
N ALA A 89 3.25 -25.96 -3.96
CA ALA A 89 2.56 -26.68 -2.89
C ALA A 89 1.63 -27.78 -3.45
N ARG A 90 0.86 -27.47 -4.51
CA ARG A 90 0.01 -28.46 -5.20
C ARG A 90 0.83 -29.60 -5.79
N GLY A 91 1.98 -29.29 -6.38
CA GLY A 91 2.93 -30.30 -6.89
C GLY A 91 3.42 -31.25 -5.79
N LYS A 92 3.78 -30.71 -4.61
CA LYS A 92 4.18 -31.53 -3.45
C LYS A 92 3.05 -32.45 -2.99
N ILE A 93 1.82 -31.94 -2.88
CA ILE A 93 0.65 -32.74 -2.47
C ILE A 93 0.42 -33.87 -3.47
N GLN A 94 0.49 -33.58 -4.77
CA GLN A 94 0.32 -34.59 -5.81
C GLN A 94 1.41 -35.66 -5.79
N ALA A 95 2.67 -35.26 -5.61
CA ALA A 95 3.80 -36.18 -5.49
C ALA A 95 3.63 -37.11 -4.28
N TYR A 96 3.23 -36.56 -3.13
CA TYR A 96 2.95 -37.35 -1.93
C TYR A 96 1.82 -38.36 -2.13
N ARG A 97 0.70 -37.94 -2.74
CA ARG A 97 -0.42 -38.84 -3.06
C ARG A 97 0.00 -39.96 -3.99
N SER A 98 0.78 -39.64 -5.03
CA SER A 98 1.30 -40.64 -5.97
C SER A 98 2.22 -41.64 -5.27
N PHE A 99 3.16 -41.15 -4.45
CA PHE A 99 4.07 -41.99 -3.67
C PHE A 99 3.29 -42.93 -2.72
N SER A 100 2.33 -42.39 -1.97
CA SER A 100 1.49 -43.19 -1.07
C SER A 100 0.72 -44.28 -1.82
N GLY A 101 0.12 -43.95 -2.98
CA GLY A 101 -0.58 -44.92 -3.82
C GLY A 101 0.34 -46.00 -4.42
N VAL A 102 1.59 -45.68 -4.74
CA VAL A 102 2.59 -46.69 -5.14
C VAL A 102 2.96 -47.57 -3.96
N LEU A 103 3.28 -46.97 -2.81
CA LEU A 103 3.68 -47.67 -1.60
C LEU A 103 2.61 -48.67 -1.14
N GLN A 104 1.34 -48.24 -1.07
CA GLN A 104 0.22 -49.11 -0.68
C GLN A 104 0.09 -50.33 -1.62
N ARG A 105 0.21 -50.13 -2.94
CA ARG A 105 0.16 -51.22 -3.91
C ARG A 105 1.32 -52.20 -3.74
N GLN A 106 2.53 -51.68 -3.52
CA GLN A 106 3.71 -52.53 -3.29
C GLN A 106 3.60 -53.30 -1.98
N LEU A 107 3.09 -52.66 -0.91
CA LEU A 107 2.87 -53.32 0.38
C LEU A 107 1.83 -54.44 0.27
N ALA A 108 0.70 -54.18 -0.39
CA ALA A 108 -0.35 -55.18 -0.63
C ALA A 108 0.13 -56.34 -1.52
N HIS A 109 1.08 -56.09 -2.42
CA HIS A 109 1.68 -57.15 -3.24
C HIS A 109 2.70 -57.99 -2.45
N ALA A 110 3.53 -57.34 -1.63
CA ALA A 110 4.55 -58.02 -0.82
C ALA A 110 3.96 -58.80 0.37
N TYR A 111 2.81 -58.35 0.89
CA TYR A 111 2.08 -58.97 2.00
C TYR A 111 0.59 -59.14 1.63
N PRO A 112 0.23 -60.17 0.84
CA PRO A 112 -1.15 -60.43 0.43
C PRO A 112 -2.03 -60.98 1.57
#